data_AF-H2IPK3-F1
#
_entry.id   AF-H2IPK3-F1
#
_cell.length_a   1.000
_cell.length_b   1.000
_cell.length_c   1.000
_cell.angle_alpha   90.00
_cell.angle_beta   90.00
_cell.angle_gamma   90.00
#
_symmetry.space_group_name_H-M   'P 1'
#
loop_
_entity.id
_entity.type
_entity.pdbx_description
1 polymer ?
#
loop_
_entity_poly.entity_id
_entity_poly.type
_entity_poly.pdbx_seq_one_letter_code
_entity_poly.pdbx_strand_id
1 'polypeptide(L)'
;MDKSLDTRIGQILAQQLPPQASAKALNELGKQYQEQQDLDAAIACWEQSMACYGKPGFAQAQLMKAYNARRRQCSEAGDGKGLEQYSEKIDALMQQSKDAIRYGF
;
A
#
# COMPACT_ATOMS: atom_id res chain seq x y z
N MET A 1 0.18 -16.02 -2.53
CA MET A 1 0.26 -15.06 -1.42
C MET A 1 0.61 -15.83 -0.16
N ASP A 2 1.58 -15.34 0.60
CA ASP A 2 2.06 -15.99 1.81
C ASP A 2 0.93 -15.99 2.85
N LYS A 3 0.45 -17.19 3.23
CA LYS A 3 -0.68 -17.33 4.17
C LYS A 3 -0.45 -16.57 5.49
N SER A 4 0.81 -16.31 5.86
CA SER A 4 1.17 -15.54 7.05
C SER A 4 0.80 -14.05 6.92
N LEU A 5 0.98 -13.45 5.74
CA LEU A 5 0.61 -12.05 5.48
C LEU A 5 -0.89 -11.85 5.57
N ASP A 6 -1.66 -12.66 4.84
CA ASP A 6 -3.12 -12.61 4.84
C ASP A 6 -3.68 -12.82 6.25
N THR A 7 -3.06 -13.72 7.02
CA THR A 7 -3.42 -13.96 8.41
C THR A 7 -3.14 -12.75 9.30
N ARG A 8 -1.97 -12.10 9.17
CA ARG A 8 -1.60 -10.93 10.00
C ARG A 8 -2.46 -9.72 9.67
N ILE A 9 -2.71 -9.45 8.40
CA ILE A 9 -3.64 -8.39 7.98
C ILE A 9 -5.05 -8.70 8.51
N GLY A 10 -5.53 -9.93 8.31
CA GLY A 10 -6.84 -10.38 8.79
C GLY A 10 -7.00 -10.23 10.30
N GLN A 11 -5.96 -10.55 11.09
CA GLN A 11 -5.96 -10.36 12.53
C GLN A 11 -6.09 -8.89 12.94
N ILE A 12 -5.46 -7.96 12.22
CA ILE A 12 -5.60 -6.52 12.51
C ILE A 12 -7.02 -6.05 12.20
N LEU A 13 -7.59 -6.49 11.08
CA LEU A 13 -8.94 -6.12 10.69
C LEU A 13 -10.00 -6.72 11.62
N ALA A 14 -9.76 -7.93 12.13
CA ALA A 14 -10.65 -8.63 13.06
C ALA A 14 -10.70 -7.99 14.46
N GLN A 15 -9.71 -7.18 14.85
CA GLN A 15 -9.69 -6.50 16.16
C GLN A 15 -10.75 -5.39 16.31
N GLN A 16 -11.53 -5.11 15.25
CA GLN A 16 -12.58 -4.07 15.23
C GLN A 16 -12.08 -2.71 15.74
N LEU A 17 -10.80 -2.41 15.49
CA LEU A 17 -10.21 -1.13 15.85
C LEU A 17 -10.85 0.00 15.03
N PRO A 18 -10.86 1.24 15.56
CA PRO A 18 -11.23 2.41 14.79
C PRO A 18 -10.44 2.48 13.47
N PRO A 19 -11.02 2.96 12.36
CA PRO A 19 -10.37 2.97 11.04
C PRO A 19 -8.93 3.52 11.04
N GLN A 20 -8.70 4.60 11.79
CA GLN A 20 -7.38 5.22 11.94
C GLN A 20 -6.39 4.33 12.70
N ALA A 21 -6.84 3.62 13.74
CA ALA A 21 -6.01 2.71 14.51
C ALA A 21 -5.67 1.44 13.71
N SER A 22 -6.64 0.88 12.98
CA SER A 22 -6.41 -0.21 12.02
C SER A 22 -5.38 0.18 10.97
N ALA A 23 -5.54 1.36 10.36
CA ALA A 23 -4.57 1.89 9.39
C ALA A 23 -3.17 2.08 10.00
N LYS A 24 -3.07 2.58 11.24
CA LYS A 24 -1.78 2.70 11.94
C LYS A 24 -1.12 1.34 12.16
N ALA A 25 -1.88 0.33 12.61
CA ALA A 25 -1.36 -1.02 12.80
C ALA A 25 -0.89 -1.64 11.48
N LEU A 26 -1.65 -1.48 10.40
CA LEU A 26 -1.28 -1.90 9.06
C LEU A 26 -0.04 -1.17 8.54
N ASN A 27 0.12 0.13 8.86
CA ASN A 27 1.31 0.90 8.49
C ASN A 27 2.57 0.37 9.15
N GLU A 28 2.50 0.05 10.45
CA GLU A 28 3.62 -0.53 11.19
C GLU A 28 3.95 -1.94 10.69
N LEU A 29 2.92 -2.75 10.38
CA LEU A 29 3.12 -4.05 9.75
C LEU A 29 3.84 -3.92 8.40
N GLY A 30 3.42 -2.97 7.56
CA GLY A 30 4.08 -2.72 6.28
C GLY A 30 5.54 -2.27 6.42
N LYS A 31 5.86 -1.47 7.43
CA LYS A 31 7.26 -1.12 7.74
C LYS A 31 8.09 -2.36 8.09
N GLN A 32 7.57 -3.25 8.93
CA GLN A 32 8.28 -4.48 9.30
C GLN A 32 8.59 -5.36 8.09
N TYR A 33 7.66 -5.46 7.13
CA TYR A 33 7.89 -6.18 5.89
C TYR A 33 8.90 -5.49 4.98
N GLN A 34 8.85 -4.16 4.89
CA GLN A 34 9.85 -3.38 4.17
C GLN A 34 11.26 -3.57 4.75
N GLU A 35 11.41 -3.60 6.08
CA GLU A 35 12.67 -3.87 6.77
C GLU A 35 13.19 -5.29 6.48
N GLN A 36 12.28 -6.23 6.25
CA GLN A 36 12.59 -7.61 5.81
C GLN A 36 12.84 -7.70 4.29
N GLN A 37 12.88 -6.57 3.58
CA GLN A 37 12.99 -6.48 2.12
C GLN A 37 11.83 -7.14 1.36
N ASP A 38 10.74 -7.49 2.05
CA ASP A 38 9.52 -7.99 1.43
C ASP A 38 8.62 -6.82 1.04
N LEU A 39 8.98 -6.21 -0.10
CA LEU A 39 8.27 -5.04 -0.61
C LEU A 39 6.83 -5.38 -1.07
N ASP A 40 6.57 -6.63 -1.48
CA ASP A 40 5.21 -7.03 -1.88
C ASP A 40 4.28 -7.08 -0.67
N ALA A 41 4.73 -7.68 0.44
CA ALA A 41 3.97 -7.70 1.68
C ALA A 41 3.78 -6.30 2.26
N ALA A 42 4.80 -5.44 2.18
CA ALA A 42 4.70 -4.04 2.60
C ALA A 42 3.62 -3.27 1.83
N ILE A 43 3.60 -3.44 0.50
CA ILE A 43 2.58 -2.85 -0.39
C ILE A 43 1.18 -3.28 0.03
N ALA A 44 0.95 -4.59 0.20
CA ALA A 44 -0.37 -5.11 0.59
C ALA A 44 -0.88 -4.51 1.92
N CYS A 45 0.03 -4.35 2.89
CA CYS A 45 -0.31 -3.72 4.17
C CYS A 45 -0.73 -2.25 4.01
N TRP A 46 0.00 -1.48 3.20
CA TRP A 46 -0.32 -0.07 2.97
C TRP A 46 -1.55 0.13 2.09
N GLU A 47 -1.80 -0.76 1.12
CA GLU A 47 -3.05 -0.80 0.36
C GLU A 47 -4.24 -1.01 1.30
N GLN A 48 -4.15 -1.99 2.21
CA GLN A 48 -5.21 -2.23 3.19
C GLN A 48 -5.37 -1.07 4.17
N SER A 49 -4.27 -0.42 4.56
CA SER A 49 -4.29 0.77 5.41
C SER A 49 -5.06 1.92 4.76
N MET A 50 -4.81 2.17 3.47
CA MET A 50 -5.55 3.15 2.69
C MET A 50 -7.02 2.77 2.51
N ALA A 51 -7.34 1.49 2.32
CA ALA A 51 -8.73 1.03 2.23
C ALA A 51 -9.49 1.23 3.55
N CYS A 52 -8.82 1.04 4.70
CA CYS A 52 -9.42 1.23 6.01
C CYS A 52 -9.71 2.70 6.35
N TYR A 53 -8.73 3.59 6.18
CA TYR A 53 -8.85 4.98 6.65
C TYR A 53 -9.20 5.97 5.54
N GLY A 54 -8.91 5.66 4.27
CA GLY A 54 -9.29 6.47 3.11
C GLY A 54 -8.60 7.83 2.97
N LYS A 55 -7.86 8.29 3.99
CA LYS A 55 -7.22 9.61 3.99
C LYS A 55 -5.78 9.58 3.46
N PRO A 56 -5.38 10.60 2.69
CA PRO A 56 -3.98 10.88 2.37
C PRO A 56 -3.11 10.90 3.63
N GLY A 57 -1.90 10.32 3.55
CA GLY A 57 -1.01 10.26 4.69
C GLY A 57 0.17 9.30 4.50
N PHE A 58 0.61 8.69 5.60
CA PHE A 58 1.78 7.80 5.60
C PHE A 58 1.69 6.68 4.57
N ALA A 59 0.57 5.96 4.53
CA ALA A 59 0.38 4.82 3.62
C ALA A 59 0.50 5.23 2.15
N GLN A 60 -0.14 6.35 1.76
CA GLN A 60 -0.04 6.88 0.39
C GLN A 60 1.40 7.22 0.01
N ALA A 61 2.14 7.90 0.90
CA ALA A 61 3.53 8.26 0.63
C ALA A 61 4.42 7.02 0.46
N GLN A 62 4.18 5.96 1.25
CA GLN A 62 4.91 4.70 1.13
C GLN A 62 4.53 3.94 -0.14
N LEU A 63 3.24 3.86 -0.48
CA LEU A 63 2.77 3.24 -1.73
C LEU A 63 3.37 3.91 -2.95
N MET A 64 3.41 5.25 -2.98
CA MET A 64 4.02 5.97 -4.10
C MET A 64 5.49 5.59 -4.29
N LYS A 65 6.26 5.51 -3.19
CA LYS A 65 7.67 5.06 -3.25
C LYS A 65 7.80 3.62 -3.71
N ALA A 66 6.99 2.72 -3.13
CA ALA A 66 7.04 1.30 -3.39
C ALA A 66 6.62 0.94 -4.82
N TYR A 67 5.58 1.57 -5.34
CA TYR A 67 5.15 1.37 -6.73
C TYR A 67 6.18 1.90 -7.72
N ASN A 68 6.80 3.05 -7.46
CA ASN A 68 7.88 3.54 -8.32
C ASN A 68 9.09 2.60 -8.33
N ALA A 69 9.45 2.05 -7.16
CA ALA A 69 10.51 1.06 -7.05
C ALA A 69 10.17 -0.22 -7.83
N ARG A 70 8.95 -0.75 -7.67
CA ARG A 70 8.48 -1.93 -8.39
C ARG A 70 8.39 -1.71 -9.89
N ARG A 71 7.85 -0.58 -10.34
CA ARG A 71 7.81 -0.21 -11.77
C ARG A 71 9.21 -0.20 -12.37
N ARG A 72 10.19 0.36 -11.66
CA ARG A 72 11.59 0.36 -12.08
C ARG A 72 12.16 -1.07 -12.15
N GLN A 73 11.93 -1.89 -11.13
CA GLN A 73 12.35 -3.30 -11.14
C GLN A 73 11.75 -4.08 -12.31
N CYS A 74 10.45 -3.90 -12.59
CA CYS A 74 9.80 -4.50 -13.74
C CYS A 74 10.40 -4.02 -15.07
N SER A 75 10.71 -2.73 -15.19
CA SER A 75 11.42 -2.19 -16.35
C SER A 75 12.80 -2.83 -16.53
N GLU A 76 13.58 -2.95 -15.45
CA GLU A 76 14.93 -3.53 -15.46
C GLU A 76 14.89 -5.04 -15.75
N ALA A 77 13.85 -5.74 -15.31
CA ALA A 77 13.64 -7.17 -15.54
C ALA A 77 12.96 -7.48 -16.89
N GLY A 78 12.52 -6.48 -17.65
CA GLY A 78 11.76 -6.67 -18.89
C GLY A 78 10.33 -7.19 -18.68
N ASP A 79 9.80 -7.07 -17.46
CA ASP A 79 8.43 -7.44 -17.12
C ASP A 79 7.46 -6.31 -17.51
N GLY A 80 6.99 -6.36 -18.75
CA GLY A 80 6.04 -5.39 -19.28
C GLY A 80 4.71 -5.35 -18.52
N LYS A 81 4.24 -6.51 -18.02
CA LYS A 81 2.97 -6.60 -17.29
C LYS A 81 3.05 -5.94 -15.93
N GLY A 82 4.11 -6.22 -15.17
CA GLY A 82 4.35 -5.55 -13.90
C GLY A 82 4.55 -4.05 -14.08
N LEU A 83 5.25 -3.62 -15.13
CA LEU A 83 5.46 -2.21 -15.42
C LEU A 83 4.13 -1.47 -15.67
N GLU A 84 3.23 -2.05 -16.47
CA GLU A 84 1.90 -1.51 -16.71
C GLU A 84 1.08 -1.48 -15.42
N GLN A 85 1.03 -2.60 -14.68
CA GLN A 85 0.29 -2.70 -13.42
C GLN A 85 0.71 -1.63 -12.40
N TYR A 86 2.01 -1.45 -12.16
CA TYR A 86 2.47 -0.45 -11.19
C TYR A 86 2.34 0.99 -11.72
N SER A 87 2.31 1.19 -13.03
CA SER A 87 1.98 2.51 -13.62
C SER A 87 0.53 2.88 -13.35
N GLU A 88 -0.40 1.96 -13.61
CA GLU A 88 -1.83 2.15 -13.33
C GLU A 88 -2.08 2.42 -11.84
N LYS A 89 -1.40 1.67 -10.95
CA LYS A 89 -1.50 1.89 -9.50
C LYS A 89 -1.00 3.28 -9.07
N ILE A 90 0.08 3.78 -9.68
CA ILE A 90 0.59 5.13 -9.42
C ILE A 90 -0.44 6.17 -9.88
N ASP A 91 -0.98 6.02 -11.09
CA ASP A 91 -1.96 6.96 -11.64
C ASP A 91 -3.24 7.00 -10.81
N ALA A 92 -3.75 5.83 -10.39
CA ALA A 92 -4.90 5.72 -9.49
C ALA A 92 -4.63 6.40 -8.13
N LEU A 93 -3.44 6.18 -7.55
CA LEU A 93 -3.06 6.80 -6.27
C LEU A 93 -2.98 8.33 -6.38
N MET A 94 -2.47 8.84 -7.50
CA MET A 94 -2.39 10.27 -7.79
C MET A 94 -3.76 10.88 -8.03
N GLN A 95 -4.65 10.17 -8.73
CA GLN A 95 -6.03 10.61 -8.95
C GLN A 95 -6.79 10.71 -7.63
N GLN A 96 -6.69 9.69 -6.77
CA GLN A 96 -7.27 9.71 -5.43
C GLN A 96 -6.73 10.87 -4.57
N SER A 97 -5.43 11.18 -4.69
CA SER A 97 -4.84 12.36 -4.02
C SER A 97 -5.46 13.67 -4.50
N LYS A 98 -5.59 13.84 -5.82
CA LYS A 98 -6.20 15.03 -6.43
C LYS A 98 -7.65 15.19 -6.00
N ASP A 99 -8.42 14.13 -6.00
CA ASP A 99 -9.83 14.15 -5.58
C ASP A 99 -9.94 14.48 -4.09
N ALA A 100 -9.06 13.93 -3.24
CA ALA A 100 -9.03 14.29 -1.82
C ALA A 100 -8.73 15.77 -1.59
N ILE A 101 -7.81 16.36 -2.36
CA ILE A 101 -7.48 17.80 -2.30
C ILE A 101 -8.65 18.64 -2.84
N ARG A 102 -9.26 18.22 -3.96
CA ARG A 102 -10.32 18.95 -4.65
C ARG A 102 -11.63 18.98 -3.86
N TYR A 103 -11.95 17.88 -3.17
CA TYR A 103 -13.22 17.71 -2.46
C TYR A 103 -13.10 17.81 -0.93
N GLY A 104 -11.89 17.96 -0.38
CA GLY A 104 -11.64 18.34 1.01
C GLY A 104 -12.05 17.28 2.04
N PHE A 105 -11.34 16.15 2.08
CA PHE A 105 -11.45 15.14 3.16
C PHE A 105 -10.42 15.32 4.27
#